data_AF-A0A1F8B1I0-F1
#
_entry.id   AF-A0A1F8B1I0-F1
#
_cell.length_a   1.000
_cell.length_b   1.000
_cell.length_c   1.000
_cell.angle_alpha   90.00
_cell.angle_beta   90.00
_cell.angle_gamma   90.00
#
_symmetry.space_group_name_H-M   'P 1'
#
loop_
_entity.id
_entity.type
_entity.pdbx_description
1 polymer ?
#
loop_
_entity_poly.entity_id
_entity_poly.type
_entity_poly.pdbx_seq_one_letter_code
_entity_poly.pdbx_strand_id
1 'polypeptide(L)' 'MPGKALPLRFEYKNWQGQTAVRTVMPIEVWYGKTEFHPDKQWFLRAMDVDKAEERNFAVRDIIKFL' A
#
# COMPACT_ATOMS: atom_id res chain seq x y z
N MET A 1 20.24 10.20 11.76
CA MET A 1 19.70 9.34 10.69
C MET A 1 18.26 9.78 10.45
N PRO A 2 17.81 10.04 9.21
CA PRO A 2 16.40 10.30 8.98
C PRO A 2 15.58 9.15 9.58
N GLY A 3 14.56 9.50 10.37
CA GLY A 3 13.89 8.57 11.28
C GLY A 3 13.45 7.30 10.56
N LYS A 4 13.74 6.15 11.16
CA LYS A 4 13.31 4.85 10.66
C LYS A 4 11.78 4.87 10.56
N ALA A 5 11.24 4.72 9.35
CA ALA A 5 9.80 4.70 9.15
C ALA A 5 9.17 3.60 10.01
N LEU A 6 8.06 3.92 10.68
CA LEU A 6 7.29 2.95 11.45
C LEU A 6 6.44 2.10 10.48
N PRO A 7 6.21 0.81 10.79
CA PRO A 7 5.28 0.00 10.03
C PRO A 7 3.88 0.60 10.09
N LEU A 8 3.18 0.59 8.96
CA LEU A 8 1.77 0.92 8.87
C LEU A 8 0.96 -0.37 8.89
N ARG A 9 -0.18 -0.33 9.58
CA ARG A 9 -1.16 -1.42 9.58
C ARG A 9 -2.52 -0.90 9.16
N PHE A 10 -3.15 -1.55 8.19
CA PHE A 10 -4.43 -1.10 7.66
C PHE A 10 -5.24 -2.22 7.01
N GLU A 11 -6.55 -2.03 6.93
CA GLU A 11 -7.46 -2.84 6.13
C GLU A 11 -7.45 -2.34 4.67
N TYR A 12 -7.23 -3.24 3.71
CA TYR A 12 -7.04 -2.91 2.29
C TYR A 12 -7.89 -3.81 1.40
N LYS A 13 -8.57 -3.21 0.42
CA LYS A 13 -9.27 -3.93 -0.65
C LYS A 13 -8.39 -3.99 -1.90
N ASN A 14 -8.06 -5.19 -2.37
CA ASN A 14 -7.25 -5.33 -3.58
C ASN A 14 -8.08 -5.17 -4.87
N TRP A 15 -7.39 -5.14 -6.01
CA TRP A 15 -8.02 -5.06 -7.34
C TRP A 15 -8.93 -6.24 -7.67
N GLN A 16 -8.78 -7.38 -6.98
CA GLN A 16 -9.66 -8.55 -7.09
C GLN A 16 -10.90 -8.47 -6.18
N GLY A 17 -11.08 -7.34 -5.47
CA GLY A 17 -12.20 -7.11 -4.56
C GLY A 17 -12.07 -7.79 -3.19
N GLN A 18 -10.94 -8.42 -2.88
CA GLN A 18 -10.69 -9.08 -1.61
C GLN A 18 -10.14 -8.09 -0.58
N THR A 19 -10.72 -8.11 0.62
CA THR A 19 -10.27 -7.31 1.75
C THR A 19 -9.37 -8.11 2.67
N ALA A 20 -8.27 -7.52 3.13
CA ALA A 20 -7.42 -8.10 4.15
C ALA A 20 -6.65 -7.02 4.93
N VAL A 21 -6.19 -7.38 6.12
CA VAL A 21 -5.26 -6.53 6.89
C VAL A 21 -3.85 -6.67 6.31
N ARG A 22 -3.12 -5.56 6.24
CA ARG A 22 -1.74 -5.49 5.77
C ARG A 22 -0.87 -4.81 6.81
N THR A 23 0.32 -5.36 7.03
CA THR A 23 1.41 -4.70 7.75
C THR A 23 2.52 -4.39 6.76
N VAL A 24 2.85 -3.11 6.58
CA VAL A 24 3.77 -2.68 5.53
C VAL A 24 4.81 -1.70 6.04
N MET A 25 6.02 -1.74 5.48
CA MET A 25 7.03 -0.71 5.69
C MET A 25 6.95 0.30 4.54
N PRO A 26 6.51 1.55 4.80
CA PRO A 26 6.31 2.54 3.74
C PRO A 26 7.66 2.97 3.15
N ILE A 27 7.70 3.14 1.82
CA ILE A 27 8.87 3.60 1.08
C ILE A 27 8.63 5.01 0.54
N GLU A 28 7.56 5.20 -0.25
CA GLU A 28 7.17 6.52 -0.76
C GLU A 28 5.68 6.59 -1.12
N VAL A 29 5.17 7.81 -1.25
CA VAL A 29 3.87 8.11 -1.84
C VAL A 29 4.08 8.73 -3.20
N TRP A 30 3.38 8.24 -4.22
CA TRP A 30 3.55 8.71 -5.61
C TRP A 30 2.22 8.74 -6.37
N TYR A 31 2.15 9.55 -7.43
CA TYR A 31 0.98 9.68 -8.30
C TYR A 31 1.27 9.11 -9.69
N GLY A 32 0.43 8.21 -10.17
CA GLY A 32 0.59 7.61 -11.49
C GLY A 32 -0.37 6.46 -11.70
N LYS A 33 0.02 5.45 -12.49
CA LYS A 33 -0.80 4.26 -12.79
C LYS A 33 0.07 3.01 -12.78
N THR A 34 -0.54 1.85 -12.60
CA THR A 34 0.13 0.54 -12.69
C THR A 34 -0.60 -0.37 -13.66
N GLU A 35 -0.04 -1.54 -13.97
CA GLU A 35 -0.73 -2.56 -14.78
C GLU A 35 -2.06 -3.01 -14.17
N PHE A 36 -2.13 -3.07 -12.83
CA PHE A 36 -3.34 -3.45 -12.09
C PHE A 36 -4.32 -2.28 -11.87
N HIS A 37 -3.87 -1.05 -12.07
CA HIS A 37 -4.63 0.17 -11.83
C HIS A 37 -4.37 1.17 -12.98
N PRO A 38 -5.09 1.04 -14.11
CA PRO A 38 -4.82 1.82 -15.31
C PRO A 38 -5.16 3.31 -15.17
N ASP A 39 -6.05 3.64 -14.24
CA ASP A 39 -6.42 5.02 -13.92
C ASP A 39 -5.41 5.67 -12.98
N LYS A 40 -5.04 6.93 -13.29
CA LYS A 40 -4.09 7.67 -12.48
C LYS A 40 -4.63 7.96 -11.07
N GLN A 41 -3.85 7.62 -10.06
CA GLN A 41 -4.21 7.81 -8.65
C GLN A 41 -2.98 7.86 -7.75
N TRP A 42 -3.21 8.12 -6.46
CA TRP A 42 -2.18 8.07 -5.44
C TRP A 42 -1.91 6.64 -4.98
N PHE A 43 -0.63 6.28 -4.88
CA PHE A 43 -0.14 5.01 -4.40
C PHE A 43 0.78 5.18 -3.20
N LEU A 44 0.73 4.23 -2.29
CA LEU A 44 1.75 3.96 -1.29
C LEU A 44 2.60 2.79 -1.80
N ARG A 45 3.87 3.05 -2.13
CA ARG A 45 4.86 2.00 -2.37
C ARG A 45 5.43 1.55 -1.03
N ALA A 46 5.34 0.25 -0.74
CA ALA A 46 5.73 -0.29 0.54
C ALA A 46 6.17 -1.76 0.44
N MET A 47 7.02 -2.20 1.37
CA MET A 47 7.33 -3.61 1.57
C MET A 47 6.20 -4.25 2.39
N ASP A 48 5.47 -5.19 1.80
CA ASP A 48 4.46 -6.01 2.49
C ASP A 48 5.17 -7.06 3.34
N VAL A 49 5.08 -6.93 4.67
CA VAL A 49 5.81 -7.79 5.61
C VAL A 49 5.24 -9.21 5.60
N ASP A 50 3.95 -9.37 5.37
CA ASP A 50 3.27 -10.67 5.38
C ASP A 50 3.58 -11.48 4.11
N LYS A 51 3.95 -10.79 3.02
CA LYS A 51 4.28 -11.39 1.72
C LYS A 51 5.76 -11.33 1.36
N ALA A 52 6.56 -10.57 2.10
CA ALA A 52 7.96 -10.29 1.79
C ALA A 52 8.17 -9.75 0.36
N GLU A 53 7.26 -8.87 -0.09
CA GLU A 53 7.26 -8.31 -1.45
C GLU A 53 7.00 -6.80 -1.45
N GLU A 54 7.67 -6.08 -2.35
CA GLU A 54 7.35 -4.68 -2.60
C GLU A 54 6.07 -4.54 -3.44
N ARG A 55 5.13 -3.72 -2.97
CA ARG A 55 3.81 -3.56 -3.60
C ARG A 55 3.39 -2.09 -3.62
N ASN A 56 2.56 -1.76 -4.61
CA ASN A 56 1.89 -0.47 -4.71
C ASN A 56 0.44 -0.62 -4.25
N PHE A 57 0.13 0.02 -3.12
CA PHE A 57 -1.21 0.05 -2.55
C PHE A 57 -1.92 1.32 -3.02
N ALA A 58 -3.07 1.17 -3.68
CA ALA A 58 -3.89 2.31 -4.07
C ALA A 58 -4.41 3.00 -2.80
N VAL A 59 -4.09 4.27 -2.60
CA VAL A 59 -4.44 4.98 -1.35
C VAL A 59 -5.95 5.01 -1.13
N ARG A 60 -6.73 5.12 -2.21
CA ARG A 60 -8.20 5.12 -2.15
C ARG A 60 -8.81 3.81 -1.66
N ASP A 61 -8.06 2.71 -1.75
CA ASP A 61 -8.52 1.37 -1.39
C ASP A 61 -8.07 0.95 0.02
N ILE A 62 -7.39 1.85 0.75
CA ILE A 62 -7.17 1.74 2.19
C ILE A 62 -8.48 2.09 2.89
N ILE A 63 -9.08 1.11 3.58
CA ILE A 63 -10.37 1.25 4.24
C ILE A 63 -10.22 1.97 5.58
N LYS A 64 -9.27 1.52 6.42
CA LYS A 64 -8.95 2.14 7.72
C LYS A 64 -7.56 1.73 8.21
N PHE A 65 -6.90 2.63 8.93
CA PHE A 65 -5.68 2.33 9.70
C PHE A 65 -6.01 1.64 11.03
N LEU A 66 -5.12 0.75 11.49
CA LEU A 66 -5.27 -0.10 12.69
C LEU A 66 -4.13 0.13 13.68
#